data_AF-X0Y4Q3-F1
#
_entry.id   AF-X0Y4Q3-F1
#
_cell.length_a   1.000
_cell.length_b   1.000
_cell.length_c   1.000
_cell.angle_alpha   90.00
_cell.angle_beta   90.00
_cell.angle_gamma   90.00
#
_symmetry.space_group_name_H-M   'P 1'
#
loop_
_entity.id
_entity.type
_entity.pdbx_description
1 polymer ?
#
loop_
_entity_poly.entity_id
_entity_poly.type
_entity_poly.pdbx_seq_one_letter_code
_entity_poly.pdbx_strand_id
1 'polypeptide(L)' 'CGRVDSRRWAKENLSLDEAQGRMAEKDIYYSKLPLDETKLAYKDPIIIEKSIADTADIVDRVYPIMVMKD' A
#
# COMPACT_ATOMS: atom_id res chain seq x y z
N CYS A 1 2.57 -8.12 5.08
CA CYS A 1 1.99 -6.75 5.17
C CYS A 1 0.94 -6.72 6.28
N GLY A 2 0.92 -5.70 7.12
CA GLY A 2 -0.11 -5.51 8.17
C GLY A 2 -0.86 -4.21 7.94
N ARG A 3 -2.17 -4.17 8.23
CA ARG A 3 -2.94 -2.93 8.17
C ARG A 3 -2.54 -2.01 9.34
N VAL A 4 -2.66 -0.70 9.11
CA VAL A 4 -2.51 0.29 10.19
C VAL A 4 -3.73 0.26 11.10
N ASP A 5 -4.93 0.21 10.50
CA ASP A 5 -6.21 0.18 11.22
C ASP A 5 -7.24 -0.71 10.46
N SER A 6 -8.47 -0.74 10.95
CA SER A 6 -9.63 -1.38 10.36
C SER A 6 -9.99 -0.82 8.98
N ARG A 7 -10.70 -1.62 8.19
CA ARG A 7 -11.21 -1.22 6.87
C ARG A 7 -12.22 -0.06 6.97
N ARG A 8 -13.00 -0.03 8.05
CA ARG A 8 -13.97 1.03 8.28
C ARG A 8 -13.27 2.37 8.48
N TRP A 9 -12.28 2.39 9.38
CA TRP A 9 -11.46 3.57 9.61
C TRP A 9 -10.84 4.09 8.31
N ALA A 10 -10.31 3.20 7.47
CA ALA A 10 -9.71 3.57 6.20
C ALA A 10 -10.71 4.24 5.23
N LYS A 11 -11.95 3.76 5.17
CA LYS A 11 -13.00 4.39 4.33
C LYS A 11 -13.47 5.74 4.86
N GLU A 12 -13.38 5.95 6.17
CA GLU A 12 -13.81 7.19 6.82
C GLU A 12 -12.71 8.27 6.86
N ASN A 13 -11.43 7.87 6.84
CA ASN A 13 -10.30 8.77 7.13
C ASN A 13 -9.29 8.92 5.98
N LEU A 14 -9.31 8.06 4.96
CA LEU A 14 -8.40 8.18 3.81
C LEU A 14 -9.07 8.87 2.64
N SER A 15 -8.28 9.65 1.90
CA SER A 15 -8.74 10.35 0.70
C SER A 15 -8.51 9.51 -0.56
N LEU A 16 -9.53 9.44 -1.42
CA LEU A 16 -9.40 8.80 -2.73
C LEU A 16 -8.49 9.62 -3.63
N ASP A 17 -8.60 10.95 -3.59
CA ASP A 17 -7.79 11.86 -4.39
C ASP A 17 -6.30 11.72 -4.04
N GLU A 18 -5.98 11.59 -2.75
CA GLU A 18 -4.60 11.33 -2.32
C GLU A 18 -4.10 9.97 -2.85
N ALA A 19 -4.94 8.94 -2.76
CA ALA A 19 -4.58 7.62 -3.26
C ALA A 19 -4.36 7.62 -4.79
N GLN A 20 -5.19 8.35 -5.54
CA GLN A 20 -5.06 8.50 -6.99
C GLN A 20 -3.84 9.33 -7.37
N GLY A 21 -3.59 10.43 -6.67
CA GLY A 21 -2.39 11.27 -6.86
C GLY A 21 -1.11 10.45 -6.72
N ARG A 22 -1.03 9.61 -5.69
CA ARG A 22 0.13 8.72 -5.48
C ARG A 22 0.29 7.65 -6.57
N MET A 23 -0.79 7.20 -7.19
CA MET A 23 -0.71 6.27 -8.32
C MET A 23 -0.18 6.99 -9.56
N ALA A 24 -0.68 8.20 -9.83
CA ALA A 24 -0.24 9.03 -10.95
C ALA A 24 1.23 9.45 -10.82
N GLU A 25 1.67 9.88 -9.64
CA GLU A 25 3.07 10.23 -9.35
C GLU A 25 4.07 9.09 -9.61
N LYS A 26 3.58 7.85 -9.60
CA LYS A 26 4.39 6.63 -9.73
C LYS A 26 4.14 5.89 -11.04
N ASP A 27 3.38 6.47 -11.96
CA ASP A 27 2.98 5.87 -13.24
C ASP A 27 2.35 4.46 -13.06
N ILE A 28 1.53 4.29 -12.01
CA ILE A 28 0.85 3.03 -11.71
C ILE A 28 -0.57 3.06 -12.27
N TYR A 29 -0.86 2.19 -13.22
CA TYR A 29 -2.20 2.01 -13.77
C TYR A 29 -3.07 1.19 -12.82
N TYR A 30 -4.36 1.51 -12.70
CA TYR A 30 -5.27 0.75 -11.84
C TYR A 30 -6.69 0.66 -12.42
N SER A 31 -7.39 -0.45 -12.14
CA SER A 31 -8.82 -0.59 -12.49
C SER A 31 -9.74 0.03 -11.43
N LYS A 32 -9.47 -0.26 -10.16
CA LYS A 32 -10.27 0.17 -9.01
C LYS A 32 -9.39 0.38 -7.80
N LEU A 33 -9.72 1.40 -7.01
CA LEU A 33 -8.92 1.83 -5.87
C LEU A 33 -9.76 1.86 -4.58
N PRO A 34 -9.99 0.71 -3.94
CA PRO A 34 -10.67 0.68 -2.65
C PRO A 34 -9.76 1.27 -1.55
N LEU A 35 -10.28 2.27 -0.83
CA LEU A 35 -9.53 3.03 0.18
C LEU A 35 -8.87 2.14 1.24
N ASP A 36 -9.58 1.09 1.67
CA ASP A 36 -9.11 0.12 2.68
C ASP A 36 -8.02 -0.84 2.20
N GLU A 37 -7.62 -0.71 0.93
CA GLU A 37 -6.52 -1.46 0.34
C GLU A 37 -5.47 -0.56 -0.35
N THR A 38 -5.58 0.76 -0.17
CA THR A 38 -4.57 1.71 -0.63
C THR A 38 -3.30 1.60 0.18
N LYS A 39 -2.19 2.17 -0.32
CA LYS A 39 -0.91 2.17 0.37
C LYS A 39 -0.99 2.71 1.80
N LEU A 40 -1.84 3.71 2.03
CA LEU A 40 -2.02 4.38 3.32
C LEU A 40 -2.74 3.50 4.35
N ALA A 41 -3.50 2.49 3.92
CA ALA A 41 -4.17 1.54 4.81
C ALA A 41 -3.21 0.50 5.42
N TYR A 42 -1.97 0.40 4.91
CA TYR A 42 -0.97 -0.58 5.34
C TYR A 42 0.27 0.08 5.94
N LYS A 43 0.92 -0.67 6.86
CA LYS A 43 2.19 -0.26 7.47
C LYS A 43 3.26 0.00 6.40
N ASP A 44 4.19 0.90 6.71
CA ASP A 44 5.39 1.09 5.89
C ASP A 44 6.20 -0.22 5.86
N PRO A 45 6.51 -0.77 4.67
CA PRO A 45 7.35 -1.96 4.52
C PRO A 45 8.69 -1.82 5.22
N ILE A 46 9.29 -0.63 5.28
CA ILE A 46 10.58 -0.40 5.94
C ILE A 46 10.52 -0.78 7.42
N ILE A 47 9.38 -0.59 8.09
CA ILE A 47 9.20 -0.97 9.50
C ILE A 47 9.21 -2.50 9.63
N ILE A 48 8.53 -3.19 8.70
CA ILE A 48 8.46 -4.65 8.69
C ILE A 48 9.85 -5.24 8.42
N GLU A 49 10.54 -4.72 7.41
CA GLU A 49 11.89 -5.13 7.02
C GLU A 49 12.89 -5.00 8.17
N LYS A 50 12.90 -3.85 8.86
CA LYS A 50 13.74 -3.64 10.05
C LYS A 50 13.44 -4.64 11.17
N SER A 51 12.18 -5.07 11.28
CA SER A 51 11.74 -5.98 12.34
C SER A 51 12.06 -7.45 12.06
N ILE A 52 12.30 -7.82 10.80
CA ILE A 52 12.61 -9.21 10.40
C ILE A 52 14.10 -9.40 10.06
N ALA A 53 14.91 -8.36 10.13
CA ALA A 53 16.29 -8.34 9.65
C ALA A 53 17.17 -9.46 10.25
N ASP A 54 16.93 -9.85 11.50
CA ASP A 54 17.70 -10.93 12.15
C ASP A 54 17.24 -12.34 11.74
N THR A 55 16.13 -12.45 11.01
CA THR A 55 15.46 -13.73 10.70
C THR A 55 15.28 -13.99 9.21
N ALA A 56 15.48 -12.97 8.37
CA ALA A 56 15.24 -13.05 6.94
C ALA A 56 16.07 -12.01 6.18
N ASP A 57 16.65 -12.44 5.06
CA ASP A 57 17.37 -11.56 4.13
C ASP A 57 16.44 -11.06 3.03
N ILE A 58 16.56 -9.77 2.70
CA ILE A 58 15.82 -9.16 1.59
C ILE A 58 16.62 -9.35 0.31
N VAL A 59 16.15 -10.21 -0.58
CA VAL A 59 16.83 -10.51 -1.85
C VAL A 59 16.53 -9.47 -2.93
N ASP A 60 15.27 -9.02 -3.04
CA ASP A 60 14.84 -8.11 -4.10
C ASP A 60 13.58 -7.31 -3.70
N ARG A 61 13.27 -6.25 -4.46
CA ARG A 61 12.05 -5.43 -4.32
C ARG A 61 11.32 -5.28 -5.64
N VAL A 62 10.05 -5.67 -5.64
CA VAL A 62 9.17 -5.53 -6.79
C VAL A 62 8.30 -4.29 -6.65
N TYR A 63 8.24 -3.49 -7.71
CA TYR A 63 7.39 -2.30 -7.81
C TYR A 63 6.28 -2.54 -8.83
N PRO A 64 5.00 -2.28 -8.48
CA PRO A 64 3.90 -2.48 -9.40
C PRO A 64 3.88 -1.38 -10.46
N ILE A 65 3.60 -1.76 -11.71
CA ILE A 65 3.25 -0.84 -12.80
C ILE A 65 1.74 -0.83 -13.08
N MET A 66 1.04 -1.88 -12.64
CA MET A 66 -0.40 -2.03 -12.84
C MET A 66 -1.04 -2.77 -11.66
N VAL A 67 -2.23 -2.34 -11.24
CA VAL A 67 -3.03 -2.94 -10.16
C VAL A 67 -4.45 -3.18 -10.65
N MET A 68 -4.78 -4.43 -10.95
CA MET A 68 -6.13 -4.83 -11.38
C MET A 68 -6.86 -5.48 -10.21
N LYS A 69 -8.00 -4.90 -9.85
CA LYS A 69 -8.95 -5.40 -8.83
C LYS A 69 -10.38 -5.32 -9.34
N ASP A 70 -11.20 -6.24 -8.86
CA ASP A 70 -12.64 -6.35 -9.17
C ASP A 70 -13.53 -5.50 -8.22
#